data_AF-A0A2C9MAG5-F1
#
_entry.id   AF-A0A2C9MAG5-F1
#
_cell.length_a   1.000
_cell.length_b   1.000
_cell.length_c   1.000
_cell.angle_alpha   90.00
_cell.angle_beta   90.00
_cell.angle_gamma   90.00
#
_symmetry.space_group_name_H-M   'P 1'
#
loop_
_entity.id
_entity.type
_entity.pdbx_description
1 polymer ?
#
loop_
_entity_poly.entity_id
_entity_poly.type
_entity_poly.pdbx_seq_one_letter_code
_entity_poly.pdbx_strand_id
1 'polypeptide(L)'
;MVRRIAVLLCLSILVMTSSCQVQNLVAEVYVVVEDSTVQSYAQQSSPAQTIAEATNSLRNDIDLVITQTNVLLSSLVQYGINIEVRKRKVDILSTNIINTFLLETTYIADSSAAKASFQSWLNLQNAYSTLNYDFAVLWTGFDLFGTSGIFENSITSFAAMCKSTGVSVMEFDPTARDIVATAKIIAYLLSSLNDGITSTYIMAIINAPDDANRWFYSNSSAQSIKEFVALPRASCLLSTNSASVKPAVTYATYTGSLLDPDVICQRSLNDSRSYMCKSLPQIYNNQPPKGNAVCSQIYCRIPKTSICTPAFTSDGMICENQKRCTKGQCSSYPTPSVDPNCLWGDQKTLDYPLIPFSGTCKPFLDTYGAANCYTRPINETCCNTCKTYNSGIPGCEYGDKSSACVLFTQAQVCPIYKNTLCCNYCRNYVGRRSVPEGGYPELTPSPQQNVTEVPVVGDYLQGKRR
;
A
#
# COMPACT_ATOMS: atom_id res chain seq x y z
N MET A 1 -24.92 -9.88 65.11
CA MET A 1 -23.71 -9.49 64.35
C MET A 1 -23.73 -10.00 62.90
N VAL A 2 -24.05 -11.28 62.66
CA VAL A 2 -24.06 -11.91 61.32
C VAL A 2 -24.96 -11.22 60.28
N ARG A 3 -26.14 -10.72 60.67
CA ARG A 3 -27.06 -9.99 59.75
C ARG A 3 -26.55 -8.63 59.28
N ARG A 4 -25.67 -7.95 60.02
CA ARG A 4 -25.10 -6.65 59.59
C ARG A 4 -23.94 -6.82 58.61
N ILE A 5 -23.22 -7.94 58.67
CA ILE A 5 -22.14 -8.28 57.73
C ILE A 5 -22.71 -8.65 56.35
N ALA A 6 -23.84 -9.37 56.30
CA ALA A 6 -24.48 -9.73 55.03
C ALA A 6 -25.02 -8.53 54.23
N VAL A 7 -25.56 -7.51 54.91
CA VAL A 7 -26.06 -6.29 54.26
C VAL A 7 -24.90 -5.41 53.74
N LEU A 8 -23.79 -5.33 54.49
CA LEU A 8 -22.58 -4.65 54.04
C LEU A 8 -21.89 -5.36 52.87
N LEU A 9 -21.90 -6.71 52.84
CA LEU A 9 -21.41 -7.49 51.69
C LEU A 9 -22.30 -7.31 50.45
N CYS A 10 -23.63 -7.29 50.60
CA CYS A 10 -24.53 -7.04 49.46
C CYS A 10 -24.42 -5.61 48.93
N LEU A 11 -24.20 -4.60 49.77
CA LEU A 11 -24.01 -3.21 49.32
C LEU A 11 -22.67 -3.04 48.58
N SER A 12 -21.60 -3.70 49.04
CA SER A 12 -20.30 -3.66 48.37
C SER A 12 -20.28 -4.44 47.05
N ILE A 13 -21.08 -5.51 46.92
CA ILE A 13 -21.27 -6.23 45.67
C ILE A 13 -22.15 -5.44 44.68
N LEU A 14 -23.15 -4.67 45.15
CA LEU A 14 -24.00 -3.83 44.28
C LEU A 14 -23.26 -2.58 43.74
N VAL A 15 -22.34 -2.00 44.52
CA VAL A 15 -21.52 -0.87 44.06
C VAL A 15 -20.49 -1.30 43.01
N MET A 16 -20.06 -2.57 43.01
CA MET A 16 -19.12 -3.10 42.01
C MET A 16 -19.77 -3.64 40.73
N THR A 17 -21.11 -3.69 40.64
CA THR A 17 -21.84 -4.07 39.41
C THR A 17 -22.56 -2.91 38.75
N SER A 18 -22.22 -1.66 39.14
CA SER A 18 -22.42 -0.49 38.28
C SER A 18 -21.55 -0.68 37.04
N SER A 19 -22.09 -1.48 36.12
CA SER A 19 -21.61 -1.66 34.77
C SER A 19 -21.49 -0.26 34.21
N CYS A 20 -20.26 0.24 34.14
CA CYS A 20 -19.92 1.47 33.47
C CYS A 20 -20.40 1.26 32.03
N GLN A 21 -21.61 1.72 31.73
CA GLN A 21 -22.12 1.71 30.38
C GLN A 21 -21.17 2.61 29.62
N VAL A 22 -20.34 1.99 28.78
CA VAL A 22 -19.42 2.72 27.92
C VAL A 22 -20.28 3.65 27.08
N GLN A 23 -20.17 4.94 27.35
CA GLN A 23 -20.99 5.94 26.69
C GLN A 23 -20.59 5.97 25.22
N ASN A 24 -21.56 5.79 24.33
CA ASN A 24 -21.35 5.87 22.90
C ASN A 24 -21.35 7.35 22.50
N LEU A 25 -20.21 7.84 22.05
CA LEU A 25 -19.99 9.20 21.58
C LEU A 25 -20.04 9.22 20.05
N VAL A 26 -20.67 10.24 19.48
CA VAL A 26 -20.76 10.43 18.04
C VAL A 26 -20.25 11.81 17.69
N ALA A 27 -19.22 11.88 16.86
CA ALA A 27 -18.69 13.13 16.32
C ALA A 27 -19.22 13.34 14.88
N GLU A 28 -20.01 14.38 14.68
CA GLU A 28 -20.65 14.70 13.41
C GLU A 28 -19.77 15.63 12.59
N VAL A 29 -19.17 15.11 11.50
CA VAL A 29 -18.24 15.86 10.66
C VAL A 29 -18.92 16.51 9.47
N TYR A 30 -18.65 17.80 9.25
CA TYR A 30 -18.90 18.45 7.96
C TYR A 30 -17.63 18.41 7.10
N VAL A 31 -17.66 17.63 6.02
CA VAL A 31 -16.53 17.52 5.09
C VAL A 31 -16.76 18.49 3.93
N VAL A 32 -15.76 19.32 3.66
CA VAL A 32 -15.72 20.17 2.48
C VAL A 32 -14.50 19.78 1.67
N VAL A 33 -14.69 19.59 0.37
CA VAL A 33 -13.62 19.30 -0.58
C VAL A 33 -13.66 20.36 -1.66
N GLU A 34 -12.51 20.90 -2.02
CA GLU A 34 -12.43 21.94 -3.05
C GLU A 34 -11.99 21.41 -4.42
N ASP A 35 -12.06 22.28 -5.44
CA ASP A 35 -11.85 21.90 -6.84
C ASP A 35 -10.43 21.37 -7.09
N SER A 36 -9.40 21.93 -6.43
CA SER A 36 -8.02 21.45 -6.52
C SER A 36 -7.90 19.94 -6.27
N THR A 37 -8.64 19.43 -5.29
CA THR A 37 -8.72 18.00 -4.98
C THR A 37 -9.44 17.22 -6.08
N VAL A 38 -10.51 17.76 -6.68
CA VAL A 38 -11.24 17.10 -7.77
C VAL A 38 -10.38 17.02 -9.02
N GLN A 39 -9.62 18.07 -9.34
CA GLN A 39 -8.71 18.10 -10.48
C GLN A 39 -7.59 17.07 -10.33
N SER A 40 -7.07 16.84 -9.12
CA SER A 40 -6.06 15.81 -8.89
C SER A 40 -6.59 14.41 -9.21
N TYR A 41 -7.87 14.13 -8.90
CA TYR A 41 -8.53 12.87 -9.29
C TYR A 41 -8.71 12.73 -10.79
N ALA A 42 -9.14 13.80 -11.46
CA ALA A 42 -9.35 13.79 -12.91
C ALA A 42 -8.05 13.46 -13.69
N GLN A 43 -6.89 13.87 -13.15
CA GLN A 43 -5.57 13.65 -13.76
C GLN A 43 -4.96 12.26 -13.49
N GLN A 44 -5.50 11.49 -12.54
CA GLN A 44 -4.91 10.19 -12.13
C GLN A 44 -5.08 9.07 -13.17
N SER A 45 -6.05 9.19 -14.07
CA SER A 45 -6.41 8.13 -15.01
C SER A 45 -5.88 8.40 -16.42
N SER A 46 -5.60 7.32 -17.16
CA SER A 46 -5.31 7.37 -18.59
C SER A 46 -6.29 6.45 -19.32
N PRO A 47 -7.21 6.97 -20.14
CA PRO A 47 -7.46 8.40 -20.40
C PRO A 47 -7.95 9.14 -19.14
N ALA A 48 -7.79 10.47 -19.12
CA ALA A 48 -8.25 11.31 -18.02
C ALA A 48 -9.76 11.12 -17.78
N GLN A 49 -10.14 11.00 -16.51
CA GLN A 49 -11.52 10.91 -16.07
C GLN A 49 -12.24 12.24 -16.31
N THR A 50 -13.55 12.14 -16.56
CA THR A 50 -14.41 13.31 -16.49
C THR A 50 -14.50 13.82 -15.04
N ILE A 51 -14.77 15.11 -14.85
CA ILE A 51 -14.96 15.70 -13.51
C ILE A 51 -16.06 14.98 -12.72
N ALA A 52 -17.09 14.46 -13.40
CA ALA A 52 -18.15 13.68 -12.76
C ALA A 52 -17.65 12.33 -12.23
N GLU A 53 -16.82 11.62 -13.00
CA GLU A 53 -16.20 10.36 -12.57
C GLU A 53 -15.21 10.59 -11.43
N ALA A 54 -14.37 11.63 -11.54
CA ALA A 54 -13.45 12.05 -10.49
C ALA A 54 -14.20 12.38 -9.18
N THR A 55 -15.29 13.13 -9.26
CA THR A 55 -16.15 13.47 -8.11
C THR A 55 -16.77 12.22 -7.49
N ASN A 56 -17.24 11.26 -8.30
CA ASN A 56 -17.81 10.02 -7.78
C ASN A 56 -16.75 9.12 -7.12
N SER A 57 -15.56 9.01 -7.72
CA SER A 57 -14.44 8.29 -7.13
C SER A 57 -14.03 8.93 -5.80
N LEU A 58 -13.93 10.26 -5.77
CA LEU A 58 -13.64 11.03 -4.56
C LEU A 58 -14.67 10.73 -3.46
N ARG A 59 -15.99 10.75 -3.76
CA ARG A 59 -17.02 10.40 -2.76
C ARG A 59 -16.85 9.01 -2.17
N ASN A 60 -16.51 8.02 -3.00
CA ASN A 60 -16.25 6.66 -2.51
C ASN A 60 -15.05 6.62 -1.56
N ASP A 61 -14.01 7.39 -1.87
CA ASP A 61 -12.79 7.47 -1.07
C ASP A 61 -13.04 8.22 0.24
N ILE A 62 -13.84 9.30 0.24
CA ILE A 62 -14.30 10.00 1.46
C ILE A 62 -14.99 9.01 2.41
N ASP A 63 -15.88 8.17 1.87
CA ASP A 63 -16.64 7.21 2.67
C ASP A 63 -15.73 6.13 3.25
N LEU A 64 -14.78 5.63 2.45
CA LEU A 64 -13.79 4.68 2.92
C LEU A 64 -12.89 5.30 4.00
N VAL A 65 -12.40 6.52 3.81
CA VAL A 65 -11.56 7.23 4.78
C VAL A 65 -12.27 7.32 6.12
N ILE A 66 -13.54 7.77 6.15
CA ILE A 66 -14.29 7.90 7.39
C ILE A 66 -14.61 6.53 8.01
N THR A 67 -14.94 5.51 7.20
CA THR A 67 -15.11 4.14 7.71
C THR A 67 -13.81 3.64 8.38
N GLN A 68 -12.65 3.87 7.78
CA GLN A 68 -11.37 3.42 8.34
C GLN A 68 -10.90 4.28 9.52
N THR A 69 -11.21 5.58 9.54
CA THR A 69 -11.01 6.43 10.72
C THR A 69 -11.78 5.88 11.92
N ASN A 70 -13.02 5.39 11.71
CA ASN A 70 -13.77 4.69 12.77
C ASN A 70 -13.09 3.41 13.25
N VAL A 71 -12.41 2.67 12.36
CA VAL A 71 -11.59 1.50 12.76
C VAL A 71 -10.41 1.92 13.63
N LEU A 72 -9.80 3.08 13.37
CA LEU A 72 -8.72 3.63 14.20
C LEU A 72 -9.23 4.11 15.56
N LEU A 73 -10.35 4.85 15.58
CA LEU A 73 -11.02 5.29 16.82
C LEU A 73 -11.45 4.12 17.71
N SER A 74 -11.75 2.96 17.11
CA SER A 74 -12.05 1.74 17.87
C SER A 74 -10.91 1.30 18.80
N SER A 75 -9.67 1.77 18.58
CA SER A 75 -8.56 1.48 19.50
C SER A 75 -8.71 2.18 20.85
N LEU A 76 -9.60 3.17 20.97
CA LEU A 76 -9.89 3.88 22.22
C LEU A 76 -10.81 3.09 23.17
N VAL A 77 -11.49 2.05 22.66
CA VAL A 77 -12.43 1.23 23.45
C VAL A 77 -11.74 0.57 24.64
N GLN A 78 -10.48 0.15 24.50
CA GLN A 78 -9.70 -0.42 25.60
C GLN A 78 -9.45 0.57 26.76
N TYR A 79 -9.62 1.87 26.51
CA TYR A 79 -9.49 2.94 27.51
C TYR A 79 -10.86 3.41 28.06
N GLY A 80 -11.94 2.74 27.66
CA GLY A 80 -13.32 3.03 28.07
C GLY A 80 -13.97 4.16 27.26
N ILE A 81 -13.48 4.46 26.06
CA ILE A 81 -14.01 5.50 25.19
C ILE A 81 -14.54 4.81 23.92
N ASN A 82 -15.85 4.88 23.69
CA ASN A 82 -16.44 4.43 22.45
C ASN A 82 -16.90 5.65 21.65
N ILE A 83 -16.10 6.05 20.66
CA ILE A 83 -16.41 7.20 19.80
C ILE A 83 -16.42 6.76 18.34
N GLU A 84 -17.39 7.26 17.60
CA GLU A 84 -17.47 7.11 16.15
C GLU A 84 -17.70 8.46 15.47
N VAL A 85 -17.32 8.55 14.20
CA VAL A 85 -17.54 9.69 13.31
C VAL A 85 -18.67 9.36 12.35
N ARG A 86 -19.58 10.33 12.19
CA ARG A 86 -20.64 10.29 11.18
C ARG A 86 -20.54 11.52 10.28
N LYS A 87 -20.79 11.33 8.99
CA LYS A 87 -20.88 12.44 8.03
C LYS A 87 -22.16 13.20 8.31
N ARG A 88 -22.04 14.47 8.70
CA ARG A 88 -23.16 15.40 8.76
C ARG A 88 -23.57 15.88 7.38
N LYS A 89 -22.58 16.27 6.59
CA LYS A 89 -22.71 16.69 5.18
C LYS A 89 -21.35 16.54 4.50
N VAL A 90 -21.38 16.35 3.19
CA VAL A 90 -20.20 16.43 2.32
C VAL A 90 -20.53 17.41 1.19
N ASP A 91 -19.74 18.47 1.06
CA ASP A 91 -19.80 19.38 -0.08
C ASP A 91 -18.50 19.26 -0.89
N ILE A 92 -18.64 19.01 -2.20
CA ILE A 92 -17.53 19.02 -3.15
C ILE A 92 -17.75 20.24 -4.04
N LEU A 93 -16.86 21.21 -3.92
CA LEU A 93 -16.99 22.53 -4.54
C LEU A 93 -16.36 22.53 -5.93
N SER A 94 -16.92 23.34 -6.82
CA SER A 94 -16.35 23.62 -8.15
C SER A 94 -15.38 24.80 -8.15
N THR A 95 -15.01 25.30 -6.96
CA THR A 95 -14.10 26.43 -6.76
C THR A 95 -13.24 26.18 -5.51
N ASN A 96 -12.05 26.77 -5.48
CA ASN A 96 -11.19 26.74 -4.30
C ASN A 96 -11.64 27.76 -3.26
N ILE A 97 -11.61 27.36 -1.98
CA ILE A 97 -11.83 28.27 -0.85
C ILE A 97 -10.53 29.02 -0.53
N ILE A 98 -9.40 28.30 -0.64
CA ILE A 98 -8.08 28.85 -0.39
C ILE A 98 -7.69 29.74 -1.58
N ASN A 99 -7.43 31.02 -1.29
CA ASN A 99 -7.08 32.04 -2.29
C ASN A 99 -5.74 32.74 -2.03
N THR A 100 -5.07 32.39 -0.93
CA THR A 100 -3.75 32.90 -0.54
C THR A 100 -2.67 31.92 -0.93
N PHE A 101 -1.80 32.34 -1.87
CA PHE A 101 -0.69 31.54 -2.38
C PHE A 101 0.64 32.17 -1.99
N LEU A 102 1.66 31.34 -1.78
CA LEU A 102 3.03 31.84 -1.74
C LEU A 102 3.42 32.36 -3.13
N LEU A 103 4.06 33.53 -3.18
CA LEU A 103 4.51 34.15 -4.43
C LEU A 103 5.27 33.12 -5.28
N GLU A 104 4.93 33.04 -6.57
CA GLU A 104 5.58 32.18 -7.59
C GLU A 104 5.20 30.69 -7.58
N THR A 105 4.28 30.24 -6.72
CA THR A 105 3.78 28.85 -6.76
C THR A 105 2.25 28.79 -6.80
N THR A 106 1.67 28.02 -7.73
CA THR A 106 0.20 27.94 -7.89
C THR A 106 -0.45 26.90 -6.99
N TYR A 107 0.33 26.06 -6.30
CA TYR A 107 -0.18 24.91 -5.54
C TYR A 107 0.25 24.85 -4.07
N ILE A 108 0.92 25.90 -3.55
CA ILE A 108 1.34 25.95 -2.16
C ILE A 108 0.58 27.03 -1.40
N ALA A 109 -0.01 26.66 -0.27
CA ALA A 109 -0.76 27.55 0.60
C ALA A 109 -0.17 27.57 2.03
N ASP A 110 -0.13 28.75 2.64
CA ASP A 110 0.17 28.87 4.07
C ASP A 110 -0.96 28.21 4.88
N SER A 111 -0.62 27.29 5.76
CA SER A 111 -1.62 26.48 6.48
C SER A 111 -2.51 27.35 7.37
N SER A 112 -1.95 28.39 8.02
CA SER A 112 -2.71 29.31 8.87
C SER A 112 -3.69 30.16 8.06
N ALA A 113 -3.25 30.68 6.91
CA ALA A 113 -4.09 31.42 5.98
C ALA A 113 -5.19 30.54 5.36
N ALA A 114 -4.87 29.29 5.02
CA ALA A 114 -5.84 28.31 4.53
C ALA A 114 -6.94 28.02 5.57
N LYS A 115 -6.55 27.81 6.83
CA LYS A 115 -7.51 27.62 7.95
C LYS A 115 -8.37 28.87 8.19
N ALA A 116 -7.79 30.06 8.14
CA ALA A 116 -8.54 31.31 8.28
C ALA A 116 -9.55 31.49 7.14
N SER A 117 -9.16 31.17 5.91
CA SER A 117 -10.03 31.20 4.72
C SER A 117 -11.20 30.23 4.87
N PHE A 118 -10.93 29.00 5.32
CA PHE A 118 -11.98 28.01 5.55
C PHE A 118 -12.95 28.43 6.66
N GLN A 119 -12.43 28.93 7.79
CA GLN A 119 -13.29 29.44 8.87
C GLN A 119 -14.17 30.60 8.40
N SER A 120 -13.61 31.53 7.62
CA SER A 120 -14.36 32.65 7.04
C SER A 120 -15.48 32.16 6.12
N TRP A 121 -15.17 31.19 5.25
CA TRP A 121 -16.16 30.56 4.37
C TRP A 121 -17.30 29.91 5.16
N LEU A 122 -16.98 29.11 6.20
CA LEU A 122 -17.99 28.49 7.07
C LEU A 122 -18.90 29.52 7.75
N ASN A 123 -18.32 30.64 8.20
CA ASN A 123 -19.06 31.72 8.84
C ASN A 123 -20.00 32.43 7.84
N LEU A 124 -19.53 32.70 6.62
CA LEU A 124 -20.34 33.29 5.54
C LEU A 124 -21.52 32.40 5.15
N GLN A 125 -21.34 31.07 5.18
CA GLN A 125 -22.42 30.12 4.95
C GLN A 125 -23.35 29.93 6.15
N ASN A 126 -23.03 30.54 7.31
CA ASN A 126 -23.67 30.23 8.59
C ASN A 126 -23.73 28.71 8.86
N ALA A 127 -22.68 27.98 8.45
CA ALA A 127 -22.70 26.52 8.34
C ALA A 127 -22.88 25.83 9.69
N TYR A 128 -22.24 26.34 10.75
CA TYR A 128 -22.33 25.74 12.08
C TYR A 128 -23.76 25.77 12.63
N SER A 129 -24.43 26.92 12.56
CA SER A 129 -25.82 27.05 13.08
C SER A 129 -26.86 26.36 12.20
N THR A 130 -26.61 26.23 10.89
CA THR A 130 -27.56 25.59 9.97
C THR A 130 -27.42 24.08 9.97
N LEU A 131 -26.19 23.56 10.02
CA LEU A 131 -25.94 22.13 9.97
C LEU A 131 -25.88 21.51 11.35
N ASN A 132 -25.44 22.23 12.38
CA ASN A 132 -25.15 21.69 13.72
C ASN A 132 -24.16 20.50 13.65
N TYR A 133 -23.01 20.70 13.01
CA TYR A 133 -21.90 19.73 13.04
C TYR A 133 -21.06 19.93 14.31
N ASP A 134 -20.31 18.92 14.73
CA ASP A 134 -19.41 19.00 15.90
C ASP A 134 -18.02 19.53 15.53
N PHE A 135 -17.58 19.22 14.31
CA PHE A 135 -16.39 19.79 13.68
C PHE A 135 -16.51 19.80 12.14
N ALA A 136 -15.70 20.63 11.50
CA ALA A 136 -15.61 20.71 10.05
C ALA A 136 -14.17 20.51 9.57
N VAL A 137 -14.01 19.84 8.42
CA VAL A 137 -12.71 19.61 7.79
C VAL A 137 -12.75 20.03 6.33
N LEU A 138 -11.73 20.77 5.91
CA LEU A 138 -11.44 21.06 4.50
C LEU A 138 -10.35 20.10 4.02
N TRP A 139 -10.66 19.35 2.98
CA TRP A 139 -9.73 18.50 2.24
C TRP A 139 -9.34 19.19 0.94
N THR A 140 -8.08 19.61 0.87
CA THR A 140 -7.54 20.46 -0.20
C THR A 140 -6.49 19.72 -1.02
N GLY A 141 -6.43 19.99 -2.33
CA GLY A 141 -5.36 19.53 -3.21
C GLY A 141 -4.16 20.48 -3.24
N PHE A 142 -4.10 21.49 -2.37
CA PHE A 142 -2.93 22.34 -2.18
C PHE A 142 -1.96 21.71 -1.20
N ASP A 143 -0.67 21.88 -1.47
CA ASP A 143 0.41 21.59 -0.53
C ASP A 143 0.39 22.67 0.57
N LEU A 144 0.23 22.26 1.82
CA LEU A 144 0.20 23.11 2.98
C LEU A 144 1.61 23.30 3.54
N PHE A 145 2.01 24.56 3.67
CA PHE A 145 3.28 24.93 4.27
C PHE A 145 3.05 25.57 5.64
N GLY A 146 3.73 25.04 6.67
CA GLY A 146 3.67 25.57 8.03
C GLY A 146 4.59 26.77 8.24
N THR A 147 4.24 27.64 9.19
CA THR A 147 5.02 28.84 9.54
C THR A 147 6.39 28.52 10.19
N SER A 148 6.63 27.26 10.56
CA SER A 148 7.87 26.77 11.18
C SER A 148 8.89 26.21 10.18
N GLY A 149 8.57 26.19 8.87
CA GLY A 149 9.42 25.58 7.85
C GLY A 149 9.39 24.05 7.83
N ILE A 150 8.49 23.43 8.60
CA ILE A 150 8.21 21.99 8.57
C ILE A 150 6.93 21.80 7.75
N PHE A 151 6.94 20.85 6.81
CA PHE A 151 5.73 20.47 6.07
C PHE A 151 4.70 19.89 7.04
N GLU A 152 3.60 20.62 7.23
CA GLU A 152 2.45 20.21 8.03
C GLU A 152 1.32 19.87 7.05
N ASN A 153 1.04 18.59 6.84
CA ASN A 153 -0.05 18.17 5.95
C ASN A 153 -1.45 18.48 6.50
N SER A 154 -1.54 19.04 7.70
CA SER A 154 -2.79 19.50 8.28
C SER A 154 -2.55 20.58 9.34
N ILE A 155 -3.55 21.44 9.50
CA ILE A 155 -3.65 22.37 10.61
C ILE A 155 -5.03 22.25 11.24
N THR A 156 -5.09 22.22 12.57
CA THR A 156 -6.32 21.91 13.32
C THR A 156 -6.47 22.81 14.53
N SER A 157 -7.71 23.13 14.89
CA SER A 157 -7.98 23.75 16.18
C SER A 157 -7.81 22.74 17.33
N PHE A 158 -7.09 23.14 18.38
CA PHE A 158 -6.90 22.30 19.55
C PHE A 158 -8.07 22.42 20.54
N ALA A 159 -8.53 21.29 21.08
CA ALA A 159 -9.58 21.24 22.10
C ALA A 159 -10.87 22.01 21.70
N ALA A 160 -11.23 21.94 20.42
CA ALA A 160 -12.28 22.73 19.79
C ALA A 160 -13.43 21.89 19.24
N MET A 161 -13.47 20.57 19.51
CA MET A 161 -14.68 19.76 19.27
C MET A 161 -15.90 20.41 19.94
N CYS A 162 -17.08 20.33 19.32
CA CYS A 162 -18.33 20.95 19.77
C CYS A 162 -18.32 22.49 19.72
N LYS A 163 -17.55 23.11 18.82
CA LYS A 163 -17.50 24.57 18.65
C LYS A 163 -17.51 24.93 17.18
N SER A 164 -18.01 26.13 16.86
CA SER A 164 -17.90 26.71 15.52
C SER A 164 -16.45 26.91 15.05
N THR A 165 -15.50 26.91 15.98
CA THR A 165 -14.06 26.97 15.72
C THR A 165 -13.39 25.59 15.66
N GLY A 166 -14.15 24.50 15.78
CA GLY A 166 -13.72 23.12 15.57
C GLY A 166 -13.47 22.87 14.09
N VAL A 167 -12.45 23.51 13.54
CA VAL A 167 -12.12 23.50 12.11
C VAL A 167 -10.72 22.97 11.87
N SER A 168 -10.58 22.25 10.78
CA SER A 168 -9.33 21.68 10.31
C SER A 168 -9.18 21.85 8.80
N VAL A 169 -7.95 21.99 8.33
CA VAL A 169 -7.59 21.95 6.92
C VAL A 169 -6.48 20.92 6.76
N MET A 170 -6.57 20.08 5.73
CA MET A 170 -5.65 18.98 5.49
C MET A 170 -5.41 18.81 3.98
N GLU A 171 -4.15 18.63 3.60
CA GLU A 171 -3.76 18.11 2.28
C GLU A 171 -4.45 16.77 2.07
N PHE A 172 -5.19 16.63 0.99
CA PHE A 172 -5.91 15.40 0.70
C PHE A 172 -5.21 14.64 -0.42
N ASP A 173 -4.29 13.79 0.00
CA ASP A 173 -3.62 12.80 -0.83
C ASP A 173 -4.28 11.45 -0.56
N PRO A 174 -5.37 11.08 -1.29
CA PRO A 174 -6.28 10.00 -0.93
C PRO A 174 -5.57 8.65 -0.94
N THR A 175 -4.90 8.38 0.16
CA THR A 175 -4.02 7.27 0.49
C THR A 175 -4.35 6.92 1.93
N ALA A 176 -3.80 5.82 2.46
CA ALA A 176 -4.03 5.50 3.86
C ALA A 176 -3.42 6.53 4.85
N ARG A 177 -2.57 7.45 4.36
CA ARG A 177 -2.06 8.60 5.13
C ARG A 177 -3.20 9.47 5.65
N ASP A 178 -4.21 9.74 4.82
CA ASP A 178 -5.33 10.61 5.17
C ASP A 178 -6.26 10.00 6.22
N ILE A 179 -6.32 8.67 6.30
CA ILE A 179 -7.05 7.95 7.34
C ILE A 179 -6.41 8.23 8.71
N VAL A 180 -5.08 8.10 8.79
CA VAL A 180 -4.30 8.38 10.01
C VAL A 180 -4.35 9.87 10.34
N ALA A 181 -4.19 10.73 9.36
CA ALA A 181 -4.26 12.18 9.53
C ALA A 181 -5.64 12.63 10.03
N THR A 182 -6.73 12.09 9.48
CA THR A 182 -8.10 12.38 9.95
C THR A 182 -8.30 11.92 11.39
N ALA A 183 -7.80 10.74 11.76
CA ALA A 183 -7.84 10.26 13.15
C ALA A 183 -7.02 11.17 14.10
N LYS A 184 -5.86 11.64 13.65
CA LYS A 184 -5.01 12.59 14.38
C LYS A 184 -5.70 13.94 14.58
N ILE A 185 -6.37 14.47 13.55
CA ILE A 185 -7.19 15.68 13.60
C ILE A 185 -8.27 15.59 14.68
N ILE A 186 -9.01 14.48 14.72
CA ILE A 186 -10.08 14.26 15.71
C ILE A 186 -9.50 14.27 17.12
N ALA A 187 -8.35 13.62 17.33
CA ALA A 187 -7.71 13.62 18.63
C ALA A 187 -7.19 15.00 19.05
N TYR A 188 -6.66 15.83 18.15
CA TYR A 188 -6.34 17.24 18.45
C TYR A 188 -7.59 18.04 18.86
N LEU A 189 -8.71 17.87 18.16
CA LEU A 189 -9.98 18.51 18.49
C LEU A 189 -10.49 18.07 19.87
N LEU A 190 -10.16 16.84 20.28
CA LEU A 190 -10.43 16.25 21.59
C LEU A 190 -9.28 16.45 22.60
N SER A 191 -8.41 17.45 22.37
CA SER A 191 -7.35 17.90 23.28
C SER A 191 -6.15 16.95 23.47
N SER A 192 -5.95 15.96 22.62
CA SER A 192 -4.73 15.16 22.60
C SER A 192 -3.58 15.94 21.96
N LEU A 193 -2.40 15.91 22.57
CA LEU A 193 -1.15 16.41 21.99
C LEU A 193 -0.43 15.31 21.20
N ASN A 194 0.68 15.67 20.54
CA ASN A 194 1.58 14.68 19.92
C ASN A 194 2.27 13.82 20.98
N ASP A 195 2.53 12.56 20.63
CA ASP A 195 3.23 11.57 21.46
C ASP A 195 4.77 11.67 21.39
N GLY A 196 5.30 12.68 20.70
CA GLY A 196 6.75 12.89 20.52
C GLY A 196 7.31 12.34 19.20
N ILE A 197 8.60 12.57 18.96
CA ILE A 197 9.28 12.26 17.68
C ILE A 197 9.62 10.77 17.50
N THR A 198 9.69 10.00 18.57
CA THR A 198 10.00 8.55 18.55
C THR A 198 8.74 7.69 18.60
N SER A 199 7.57 8.31 18.76
CA SER A 199 6.31 7.58 18.76
C SER A 199 6.01 7.04 17.38
N THR A 200 5.33 5.90 17.34
CA THR A 200 4.81 5.26 16.10
C THR A 200 3.29 5.13 16.13
N TYR A 201 2.62 5.76 17.11
CA TYR A 201 1.16 5.78 17.28
C TYR A 201 0.50 6.85 16.37
N ILE A 202 -0.83 6.87 16.31
CA ILE A 202 -1.60 7.86 15.52
C ILE A 202 -1.19 9.31 15.82
N MET A 203 -0.84 9.62 17.08
CA MET A 203 -0.42 10.97 17.49
C MET A 203 1.10 11.20 17.43
N ALA A 204 1.87 10.35 16.74
CA ALA A 204 3.29 10.63 16.49
C ALA A 204 3.48 11.94 15.73
N ILE A 205 4.60 12.65 15.96
CA ILE A 205 4.88 13.90 15.24
C ILE A 205 5.03 13.62 13.74
N ILE A 206 5.78 12.57 13.40
CA ILE A 206 5.94 12.05 12.05
C ILE A 206 5.37 10.64 12.04
N ASN A 207 4.45 10.35 11.14
CA ASN A 207 3.98 9.00 10.89
C ASN A 207 4.69 8.44 9.64
N ALA A 208 5.43 7.35 9.82
CA ALA A 208 6.06 6.63 8.73
C ALA A 208 5.15 5.50 8.20
N PRO A 209 5.25 5.15 6.91
CA PRO A 209 4.50 4.04 6.34
C PRO A 209 4.77 2.68 6.99
N ASP A 210 5.86 2.45 7.72
CA ASP A 210 6.16 1.19 8.42
C ASP A 210 5.94 1.24 9.94
N ASP A 211 5.40 2.35 10.46
CA ASP A 211 5.10 2.48 11.89
C ASP A 211 4.18 1.37 12.38
N ALA A 212 4.68 0.56 13.33
CA ALA A 212 3.97 -0.62 13.84
C ALA A 212 2.67 -0.27 14.57
N ASN A 213 2.58 0.93 15.16
CA ASN A 213 1.45 1.33 16.01
C ASN A 213 0.53 2.37 15.35
N ARG A 214 0.67 2.63 14.03
CA ARG A 214 -0.09 3.72 13.37
C ARG A 214 -1.61 3.51 13.33
N TRP A 215 -2.10 2.35 13.76
CA TRP A 215 -3.52 2.04 13.90
C TRP A 215 -4.08 2.22 15.32
N PHE A 216 -3.24 2.66 16.26
CA PHE A 216 -3.59 2.74 17.67
C PHE A 216 -3.28 4.13 18.23
N TYR A 217 -4.12 4.59 19.15
CA TYR A 217 -3.79 5.69 20.05
C TYR A 217 -2.91 5.19 21.19
N SER A 218 -1.95 6.01 21.61
CA SER A 218 -1.18 5.73 22.82
C SER A 218 -2.05 5.91 24.06
N ASN A 219 -1.57 5.38 25.20
CA ASN A 219 -2.22 5.63 26.49
C ASN A 219 -2.29 7.14 26.83
N SER A 220 -1.28 7.91 26.45
CA SER A 220 -1.23 9.36 26.67
C SER A 220 -2.35 10.07 25.91
N SER A 221 -2.44 9.79 24.60
CA SER A 221 -3.48 10.37 23.76
C SER A 221 -4.88 9.99 24.24
N ALA A 222 -5.07 8.70 24.53
CA ALA A 222 -6.36 8.19 25.00
C ALA A 222 -6.79 8.84 26.32
N GLN A 223 -5.87 9.08 27.24
CA GLN A 223 -6.16 9.72 28.52
C GLN A 223 -6.57 11.20 28.34
N SER A 224 -5.88 11.96 27.47
CA SER A 224 -6.28 13.33 27.14
C SER A 224 -7.68 13.39 26.51
N ILE A 225 -7.99 12.45 25.61
CA ILE A 225 -9.33 12.35 25.00
C ILE A 225 -10.37 12.03 26.08
N LYS A 226 -10.07 11.09 26.98
CA LYS A 226 -10.96 10.71 28.09
C LYS A 226 -11.30 11.90 28.99
N GLU A 227 -10.30 12.70 29.32
CA GLU A 227 -10.47 13.91 30.12
C GLU A 227 -11.30 14.95 29.38
N PHE A 228 -11.11 15.12 28.08
CA PHE A 228 -11.91 16.03 27.28
C PHE A 228 -13.39 15.62 27.22
N VAL A 229 -13.68 14.35 26.95
CA VAL A 229 -15.08 13.88 26.79
C VAL A 229 -15.86 13.88 28.10
N ALA A 230 -15.17 13.94 29.24
CA ALA A 230 -15.79 14.14 30.55
C ALA A 230 -16.20 15.60 30.83
N LEU A 231 -15.75 16.57 30.00
CA LEU A 231 -16.10 17.98 30.18
C LEU A 231 -17.55 18.25 29.72
N PRO A 232 -18.30 19.16 30.38
CA PRO A 232 -19.66 19.52 29.98
C PRO A 232 -19.79 19.98 28.51
N ARG A 233 -18.74 20.61 27.98
CA ARG A 233 -18.69 21.08 26.58
C ARG A 233 -18.69 19.95 25.55
N ALA A 234 -18.34 18.72 25.93
CA ALA A 234 -18.35 17.55 25.06
C ALA A 234 -19.75 16.91 24.91
N SER A 235 -20.77 17.50 25.55
CA SER A 235 -22.16 17.00 25.49
C SER A 235 -22.76 16.97 24.08
N CYS A 236 -22.21 17.71 23.11
CA CYS A 236 -22.65 17.64 21.72
C CYS A 236 -22.55 16.20 21.17
N LEU A 237 -21.51 15.46 21.60
CA LEU A 237 -21.21 14.10 21.15
C LEU A 237 -22.19 13.05 21.68
N LEU A 238 -23.09 13.43 22.60
CA LEU A 238 -24.08 12.54 23.20
C LEU A 238 -25.38 12.46 22.40
N SER A 239 -25.55 13.38 21.46
CA SER A 239 -26.68 13.42 20.54
C SER A 239 -26.20 13.22 19.12
N THR A 240 -27.06 12.67 18.27
CA THR A 240 -26.75 12.52 16.85
C THR A 240 -27.89 13.09 16.05
N ASN A 241 -27.57 13.94 15.09
CA ASN A 241 -28.53 14.44 14.13
C ASN A 241 -29.05 13.29 13.25
N SER A 242 -30.36 13.26 13.01
CA SER A 242 -31.00 12.21 12.20
C SER A 242 -30.54 12.18 10.74
N ALA A 243 -30.03 13.30 10.21
CA ALA A 243 -29.48 13.37 8.86
C ALA A 243 -28.00 13.00 8.78
N SER A 244 -27.35 12.69 9.90
CA SER A 244 -25.96 12.20 9.90
C SER A 244 -25.88 10.72 9.57
N VAL A 245 -24.91 10.37 8.73
CA VAL A 245 -24.75 9.01 8.20
C VAL A 245 -23.42 8.44 8.65
N LYS A 246 -23.42 7.24 9.22
CA LYS A 246 -22.21 6.44 9.43
C LYS A 246 -21.86 5.69 8.14
N PRO A 247 -20.76 6.02 7.44
CA PRO A 247 -20.34 5.25 6.29
C PRO A 247 -19.99 3.82 6.72
N ALA A 248 -20.52 2.83 6.02
CA ALA A 248 -20.31 1.42 6.28
C ALA A 248 -19.74 0.73 5.03
N VAL A 249 -18.55 1.18 4.62
CA VAL A 249 -17.86 0.63 3.45
C VAL A 249 -17.19 -0.69 3.82
N THR A 250 -17.49 -1.76 3.09
CA THR A 250 -16.76 -3.03 3.18
C THR A 250 -15.81 -3.16 2.00
N TYR A 251 -14.74 -3.93 2.12
CA TYR A 251 -13.82 -4.16 0.99
C TYR A 251 -14.48 -4.87 -0.20
N ALA A 252 -15.60 -5.57 0.03
CA ALA A 252 -16.38 -6.19 -1.03
C ALA A 252 -17.32 -5.21 -1.75
N THR A 253 -17.76 -4.15 -1.08
CA THR A 253 -18.69 -3.14 -1.62
C THR A 253 -18.00 -1.85 -2.06
N TYR A 254 -16.72 -1.69 -1.72
CA TYR A 254 -15.93 -0.53 -2.11
C TYR A 254 -15.61 -0.57 -3.61
N THR A 255 -15.99 0.50 -4.31
CA THR A 255 -15.85 0.64 -5.77
C THR A 255 -14.83 1.72 -6.17
N GLY A 256 -14.17 2.35 -5.20
CA GLY A 256 -13.06 3.27 -5.47
C GLY A 256 -11.74 2.53 -5.72
N SER A 257 -10.66 3.29 -5.86
CA SER A 257 -9.35 2.78 -6.27
C SER A 257 -8.29 2.76 -5.16
N LEU A 258 -8.64 3.11 -3.92
CA LEU A 258 -7.73 3.18 -2.77
C LEU A 258 -7.18 1.81 -2.31
N LEU A 259 -7.66 0.71 -2.90
CA LEU A 259 -7.16 -0.65 -2.65
C LEU A 259 -6.22 -1.16 -3.76
N ASP A 260 -6.02 -0.37 -4.82
CA ASP A 260 -5.08 -0.66 -5.90
C ASP A 260 -3.72 -0.03 -5.55
N PRO A 261 -2.64 -0.82 -5.41
CA PRO A 261 -1.35 -0.29 -5.01
C PRO A 261 -0.71 0.63 -6.05
N ASP A 262 -0.99 0.46 -7.34
CA ASP A 262 -0.48 1.37 -8.37
C ASP A 262 -1.15 2.73 -8.25
N VAL A 263 -2.45 2.76 -7.92
CA VAL A 263 -3.18 4.02 -7.70
C VAL A 263 -2.72 4.70 -6.40
N ILE A 264 -2.47 3.95 -5.33
CA ILE A 264 -1.86 4.50 -4.11
C ILE A 264 -0.52 5.17 -4.46
N CYS A 265 0.31 4.54 -5.29
CA CYS A 265 1.59 5.11 -5.70
C CYS A 265 1.47 6.36 -6.56
N GLN A 266 0.52 6.38 -7.50
CA GLN A 266 0.26 7.56 -8.34
C GLN A 266 -0.18 8.75 -7.48
N ARG A 267 -1.01 8.51 -6.47
CA ARG A 267 -1.49 9.53 -5.55
C ARG A 267 -0.40 9.99 -4.59
N SER A 268 0.32 9.05 -3.98
CA SER A 268 1.39 9.35 -3.02
C SER A 268 2.53 10.18 -3.61
N LEU A 269 2.76 10.11 -4.93
CA LEU A 269 3.78 10.90 -5.62
C LEU A 269 3.21 11.97 -6.55
N ASN A 270 1.88 12.13 -6.57
CA ASN A 270 1.16 13.01 -7.50
C ASN A 270 1.64 12.87 -8.96
N ASP A 271 1.84 11.63 -9.43
CA ASP A 271 2.32 11.33 -10.79
C ASP A 271 1.73 10.01 -11.32
N SER A 272 0.94 10.10 -12.40
CA SER A 272 0.24 8.96 -13.03
C SER A 272 1.17 7.87 -13.60
N ARG A 273 2.48 8.16 -13.72
CA ARG A 273 3.50 7.20 -14.16
C ARG A 273 4.07 6.39 -13.01
N SER A 274 3.76 6.73 -11.75
CA SER A 274 4.15 5.89 -10.62
C SER A 274 3.35 4.59 -10.57
N TYR A 275 3.93 3.57 -9.93
CA TYR A 275 3.38 2.24 -9.74
C TYR A 275 4.10 1.55 -8.57
N MET A 276 3.51 0.49 -8.05
CA MET A 276 4.11 -0.29 -6.97
C MET A 276 5.32 -1.07 -7.49
N CYS A 277 6.46 -0.93 -6.82
CA CYS A 277 7.64 -1.71 -7.11
C CYS A 277 7.45 -3.17 -6.68
N LYS A 278 7.55 -4.11 -7.63
CA LYS A 278 7.36 -5.55 -7.39
C LYS A 278 8.65 -6.34 -7.19
N SER A 279 9.77 -5.84 -7.72
CA SER A 279 11.08 -6.48 -7.53
C SER A 279 12.18 -5.43 -7.58
N LEU A 280 12.92 -5.33 -6.49
CA LEU A 280 14.26 -4.76 -6.40
C LEU A 280 15.04 -5.57 -5.36
N PRO A 281 16.37 -5.67 -5.47
CA PRO A 281 17.18 -6.14 -4.35
C PRO A 281 16.83 -5.29 -3.12
N GLN A 282 16.60 -5.94 -1.98
CA GLN A 282 16.36 -5.36 -0.64
C GLN A 282 14.93 -4.89 -0.32
N ILE A 283 14.08 -4.55 -1.30
CA ILE A 283 12.67 -4.28 -0.98
C ILE A 283 11.95 -5.59 -0.62
N TYR A 284 11.06 -5.53 0.39
CA TYR A 284 10.36 -6.70 0.94
C TYR A 284 11.28 -7.87 1.34
N ASN A 285 12.50 -7.60 1.84
CA ASN A 285 13.47 -8.62 2.27
C ASN A 285 13.84 -9.63 1.16
N ASN A 286 13.94 -9.17 -0.10
CA ASN A 286 14.19 -10.03 -1.26
C ASN A 286 13.13 -11.13 -1.40
N GLN A 287 11.86 -10.83 -1.10
CA GLN A 287 10.70 -11.70 -1.31
C GLN A 287 9.71 -11.02 -2.26
N PRO A 288 8.85 -11.78 -2.96
CA PRO A 288 7.74 -11.17 -3.67
C PRO A 288 6.90 -10.34 -2.70
N PRO A 289 6.33 -9.20 -3.14
CA PRO A 289 5.40 -8.44 -2.32
C PRO A 289 4.24 -9.35 -1.90
N LYS A 290 4.12 -9.72 -0.62
CA LYS A 290 2.98 -10.48 -0.09
C LYS A 290 2.94 -10.43 1.43
N GLY A 291 1.85 -10.92 2.00
CA GLY A 291 1.71 -11.09 3.44
C GLY A 291 1.82 -9.77 4.19
N ASN A 292 2.39 -9.83 5.39
CA ASN A 292 2.55 -8.65 6.25
C ASN A 292 3.46 -7.58 5.65
N ALA A 293 4.40 -7.96 4.78
CA ALA A 293 5.35 -7.01 4.20
C ALA A 293 4.67 -5.94 3.34
N VAL A 294 3.60 -6.30 2.62
CA VAL A 294 2.80 -5.32 1.86
C VAL A 294 1.74 -4.65 2.71
N CYS A 295 1.28 -5.28 3.80
CA CYS A 295 0.32 -4.66 4.70
C CYS A 295 0.95 -3.63 5.62
N SER A 296 2.24 -3.80 5.96
CA SER A 296 2.99 -2.77 6.66
C SER A 296 3.21 -1.58 5.75
N GLN A 297 3.77 -1.75 4.55
CA GLN A 297 3.96 -0.66 3.59
C GLN A 297 4.09 -1.21 2.17
N ILE A 298 3.85 -0.36 1.19
CA ILE A 298 4.26 -0.63 -0.20
C ILE A 298 5.38 0.33 -0.59
N TYR A 299 6.02 0.06 -1.72
CA TYR A 299 7.04 0.94 -2.29
C TYR A 299 6.62 1.42 -3.67
N CYS A 300 6.75 2.71 -3.91
CA CYS A 300 6.29 3.39 -5.12
C CYS A 300 7.45 3.86 -5.96
N ARG A 301 7.40 3.56 -7.26
CA ARG A 301 8.43 3.95 -8.22
C ARG A 301 8.42 5.47 -8.39
N ILE A 302 9.55 6.12 -8.16
CA ILE A 302 9.72 7.53 -8.52
C ILE A 302 9.89 7.61 -10.05
N PRO A 303 8.99 8.32 -10.76
CA PRO A 303 9.00 8.42 -12.21
C PRO A 303 10.37 8.83 -12.77
N LYS A 304 10.78 8.22 -13.89
CA LYS A 304 12.07 8.44 -14.58
C LYS A 304 13.34 8.10 -13.78
N THR A 305 13.21 7.49 -12.61
CA THR A 305 14.35 6.99 -11.82
C THR A 305 14.21 5.50 -11.63
N SER A 306 15.22 4.82 -11.07
CA SER A 306 15.14 3.44 -10.58
C SER A 306 14.78 3.31 -9.10
N ILE A 307 14.45 4.43 -8.44
CA ILE A 307 14.27 4.52 -7.00
C ILE A 307 12.81 4.20 -6.65
N CYS A 308 12.63 3.48 -5.55
CA CYS A 308 11.33 3.26 -4.94
C CYS A 308 11.30 3.87 -3.53
N THR A 309 10.21 4.53 -3.18
CA THR A 309 10.00 5.19 -1.89
C THR A 309 8.82 4.56 -1.15
N PRO A 310 8.86 4.41 0.18
CA PRO A 310 7.74 3.80 0.92
C PRO A 310 6.47 4.64 0.83
N ALA A 311 5.32 3.98 0.83
CA ALA A 311 4.00 4.59 0.85
C ALA A 311 3.04 3.81 1.75
N PHE A 312 2.03 4.50 2.27
CA PHE A 312 1.05 3.95 3.20
C PHE A 312 0.16 2.91 2.50
N THR A 313 0.17 1.69 3.03
CA THR A 313 -0.79 0.66 2.60
C THR A 313 -2.16 0.90 3.20
N SER A 314 -3.19 0.79 2.36
CA SER A 314 -4.59 0.79 2.77
C SER A 314 -5.02 -0.56 3.36
N ASP A 315 -5.69 -0.52 4.50
CA ASP A 315 -6.47 -1.66 4.97
C ASP A 315 -7.49 -2.08 3.90
N GLY A 316 -7.63 -3.39 3.69
CA GLY A 316 -8.42 -3.96 2.61
C GLY A 316 -7.64 -4.31 1.36
N MET A 317 -6.40 -3.84 1.18
CA MET A 317 -5.57 -4.24 0.05
C MET A 317 -5.34 -5.76 0.06
N ILE A 318 -5.35 -6.40 -1.12
CA ILE A 318 -5.06 -7.83 -1.24
C ILE A 318 -3.60 -8.07 -0.86
N CYS A 319 -3.33 -9.06 -0.01
CA CYS A 319 -1.97 -9.37 0.44
C CYS A 319 -1.58 -10.83 0.25
N GLU A 320 -2.56 -11.70 0.04
CA GLU A 320 -2.39 -13.11 -0.35
C GLU A 320 -3.72 -13.62 -0.93
N ASN A 321 -3.73 -14.85 -1.48
CA ASN A 321 -4.98 -15.51 -1.88
C ASN A 321 -5.94 -15.60 -0.69
N GLN A 322 -7.16 -15.06 -0.83
CA GLN A 322 -8.17 -15.02 0.24
C GLN A 322 -7.67 -14.32 1.52
N LYS A 323 -6.81 -13.31 1.37
CA LYS A 323 -6.37 -12.46 2.49
C LYS A 323 -6.29 -11.00 2.08
N ARG A 324 -6.59 -10.13 3.05
CA ARG A 324 -6.48 -8.68 2.91
C ARG A 324 -5.75 -8.07 4.10
N CYS A 325 -5.20 -6.88 3.88
CA CYS A 325 -4.56 -6.11 4.94
C CYS A 325 -5.59 -5.65 5.97
N THR A 326 -5.26 -5.80 7.24
CA THR A 326 -6.03 -5.29 8.38
C THR A 326 -5.05 -4.95 9.47
N LYS A 327 -4.95 -3.67 9.83
CA LYS A 327 -4.04 -3.17 10.86
C LYS A 327 -2.58 -3.62 10.66
N GLY A 328 -2.12 -3.55 9.41
CA GLY A 328 -0.75 -3.94 9.05
C GLY A 328 -0.50 -5.44 8.95
N GLN A 329 -1.52 -6.26 9.19
CA GLN A 329 -1.43 -7.72 9.14
C GLN A 329 -2.22 -8.28 7.94
N CYS A 330 -1.66 -9.30 7.30
CA CYS A 330 -2.35 -10.02 6.24
C CYS A 330 -3.26 -11.09 6.83
N SER A 331 -4.54 -10.77 6.89
CA SER A 331 -5.55 -11.57 7.60
C SER A 331 -6.52 -12.23 6.62
N SER A 332 -7.07 -13.37 7.00
CA SER A 332 -8.05 -14.11 6.19
C SER A 332 -9.25 -13.25 5.82
N TYR A 333 -9.61 -13.27 4.54
CA TYR A 333 -10.77 -12.56 4.00
C TYR A 333 -11.37 -13.36 2.84
N PRO A 334 -12.70 -13.55 2.76
CA PRO A 334 -13.31 -14.51 1.82
C PRO A 334 -12.98 -14.26 0.34
N THR A 335 -12.67 -13.02 -0.04
CA THR A 335 -12.45 -12.61 -1.43
C THR A 335 -11.32 -11.57 -1.57
N PRO A 336 -10.65 -11.52 -2.73
CA PRO A 336 -10.82 -12.37 -3.90
C PRO A 336 -9.89 -13.59 -3.86
N SER A 337 -10.19 -14.60 -4.68
CA SER A 337 -9.22 -15.65 -4.99
C SER A 337 -8.28 -15.15 -6.07
N VAL A 338 -6.98 -15.13 -5.78
CA VAL A 338 -5.94 -14.59 -6.65
C VAL A 338 -4.76 -15.56 -6.71
N ASP A 339 -3.97 -15.46 -7.78
CA ASP A 339 -2.73 -16.24 -7.90
C ASP A 339 -1.73 -15.77 -6.82
N PRO A 340 -1.31 -16.64 -5.88
CA PRO A 340 -0.40 -16.24 -4.80
C PRO A 340 1.00 -15.85 -5.30
N ASN A 341 1.36 -16.23 -6.54
CA ASN A 341 2.63 -15.85 -7.15
C ASN A 341 2.51 -14.61 -8.04
N CYS A 342 1.29 -14.06 -8.22
CA CYS A 342 1.05 -12.95 -9.13
C CYS A 342 -0.13 -12.06 -8.67
N LEU A 343 -0.11 -11.67 -7.39
CA LEU A 343 -1.22 -11.01 -6.70
C LEU A 343 -1.76 -9.76 -7.41
N TRP A 344 -0.88 -8.94 -8.00
CA TRP A 344 -1.24 -7.71 -8.71
C TRP A 344 -0.81 -7.74 -10.18
N GLY A 345 -0.62 -8.93 -10.77
CA GLY A 345 -0.21 -9.09 -12.16
C GLY A 345 1.21 -8.61 -12.47
N ASP A 346 1.48 -8.36 -13.75
CA ASP A 346 2.77 -7.86 -14.24
C ASP A 346 3.07 -6.44 -13.77
N GLN A 347 4.35 -6.12 -13.68
CA GLN A 347 4.86 -4.78 -13.47
C GLN A 347 4.42 -3.88 -14.62
N LYS A 348 3.92 -2.67 -14.29
CA LYS A 348 3.44 -1.71 -15.29
C LYS A 348 4.50 -1.35 -16.33
N THR A 349 5.73 -1.12 -15.86
CA THR A 349 6.89 -0.84 -16.71
C THR A 349 8.14 -1.55 -16.16
N LEU A 350 8.86 -2.23 -17.05
CA LEU A 350 10.22 -2.69 -16.83
C LEU A 350 11.19 -1.63 -17.32
N ASP A 351 12.21 -1.37 -16.51
CA ASP A 351 13.29 -0.45 -16.82
C ASP A 351 14.60 -1.08 -16.35
N TYR A 352 15.45 -1.44 -17.32
CA TYR A 352 16.72 -2.12 -17.08
C TYR A 352 17.87 -1.23 -17.55
N PRO A 353 18.61 -0.54 -16.66
CA PRO A 353 19.68 0.36 -17.09
C PRO A 353 20.81 -0.36 -17.85
N LEU A 354 21.02 -1.66 -17.57
CA LEU A 354 22.07 -2.47 -18.21
C LEU A 354 21.73 -2.90 -19.64
N ILE A 355 20.45 -2.86 -20.02
CA ILE A 355 19.97 -3.24 -21.35
C ILE A 355 18.97 -2.17 -21.75
N PRO A 356 19.24 -1.30 -22.75
CA PRO A 356 18.45 -0.09 -23.03
C PRO A 356 17.00 -0.42 -23.46
N PHE A 357 16.17 -0.80 -22.49
CA PHE A 357 14.83 -1.29 -22.63
C PHE A 357 13.95 -0.61 -21.59
N SER A 358 12.89 0.01 -22.09
CA SER A 358 11.79 0.52 -21.30
C SER A 358 10.49 0.08 -21.98
N GLY A 359 9.64 -0.64 -21.26
CA GLY A 359 8.42 -1.20 -21.84
C GLY A 359 7.70 -2.17 -20.91
N THR A 360 6.70 -2.87 -21.42
CA THR A 360 5.97 -3.88 -20.66
C THR A 360 6.66 -5.25 -20.73
N CYS A 361 6.20 -6.20 -19.92
CA CYS A 361 6.75 -7.55 -19.87
C CYS A 361 6.71 -8.31 -21.20
N LYS A 362 5.64 -8.15 -21.99
CA LYS A 362 5.52 -8.86 -23.27
C LYS A 362 6.57 -8.43 -24.31
N PRO A 363 6.72 -7.14 -24.68
CA PRO A 363 7.79 -6.69 -25.56
C PRO A 363 9.19 -7.09 -25.07
N PHE A 364 9.43 -7.11 -23.75
CA PHE A 364 10.69 -7.58 -23.19
C PHE A 364 10.95 -9.04 -23.53
N LEU A 365 10.00 -9.93 -23.24
CA LEU A 365 10.15 -11.37 -23.48
C LEU A 365 10.12 -11.74 -24.97
N ASP A 366 9.40 -10.99 -25.80
CA ASP A 366 9.44 -11.13 -27.25
C ASP A 366 10.82 -10.75 -27.83
N THR A 367 11.50 -9.76 -27.23
CA THR A 367 12.81 -9.28 -27.69
C THR A 367 13.97 -10.12 -27.16
N TYR A 368 13.95 -10.43 -25.86
CA TYR A 368 15.08 -11.06 -25.15
C TYR A 368 14.87 -12.55 -24.87
N GLY A 369 13.68 -13.08 -25.17
CA GLY A 369 13.34 -14.50 -25.04
C GLY A 369 12.71 -14.87 -23.69
N ALA A 370 11.80 -15.86 -23.75
CA ALA A 370 11.10 -16.40 -22.59
C ALA A 370 12.02 -17.03 -21.54
N ALA A 371 13.25 -17.41 -21.91
CA ALA A 371 14.27 -17.91 -20.99
C ALA A 371 14.54 -16.96 -19.82
N ASN A 372 14.32 -15.65 -19.99
CA ASN A 372 14.46 -14.68 -18.90
C ASN A 372 13.50 -14.94 -17.73
N CYS A 373 12.36 -15.61 -17.95
CA CYS A 373 11.42 -16.01 -16.91
C CYS A 373 12.00 -17.04 -15.92
N TYR A 374 13.16 -17.66 -16.21
CA TYR A 374 13.91 -18.45 -15.24
C TYR A 374 14.63 -17.60 -14.20
N THR A 375 14.89 -16.33 -14.50
CA THR A 375 15.48 -15.42 -13.53
C THR A 375 14.38 -14.93 -12.60
N ARG A 376 14.64 -15.04 -11.30
CA ARG A 376 13.67 -14.68 -10.26
C ARG A 376 13.12 -13.26 -10.41
N PRO A 377 13.92 -12.20 -10.64
CA PRO A 377 13.39 -10.84 -10.78
C PRO A 377 12.42 -10.67 -11.95
N ILE A 378 12.70 -11.31 -13.09
CA ILE A 378 11.80 -11.28 -14.26
C ILE A 378 10.56 -12.11 -13.99
N ASN A 379 10.69 -13.28 -13.36
CA ASN A 379 9.54 -14.10 -13.03
C ASN A 379 8.55 -13.37 -12.09
N GLU A 380 9.08 -12.66 -11.08
CA GLU A 380 8.26 -11.90 -10.12
C GLU A 380 7.65 -10.65 -10.74
N THR A 381 8.40 -9.91 -11.57
CA THR A 381 7.88 -8.70 -12.23
C THR A 381 6.97 -9.00 -13.42
N CYS A 382 7.15 -10.12 -14.10
CA CYS A 382 6.40 -10.51 -15.28
C CYS A 382 5.61 -11.80 -15.06
N CYS A 383 5.09 -12.00 -13.85
CA CYS A 383 4.47 -13.26 -13.45
C CYS A 383 3.31 -13.70 -14.36
N ASN A 384 2.43 -12.78 -14.79
CA ASN A 384 1.34 -13.09 -15.70
C ASN A 384 1.88 -13.40 -17.10
N THR A 385 2.75 -12.54 -17.64
CA THR A 385 3.30 -12.77 -18.98
C THR A 385 4.13 -14.07 -19.03
N CYS A 386 5.01 -14.32 -18.06
CA CYS A 386 5.80 -15.55 -17.97
C CYS A 386 4.92 -16.80 -17.92
N LYS A 387 3.79 -16.75 -17.19
CA LYS A 387 2.83 -17.85 -17.14
C LYS A 387 2.28 -18.22 -18.53
N THR A 388 2.14 -17.25 -19.45
CA THR A 388 1.70 -17.54 -20.84
C THR A 388 2.74 -18.30 -21.67
N TYR A 389 4.03 -18.21 -21.31
CA TYR A 389 5.10 -18.97 -21.96
C TYR A 389 5.35 -20.33 -21.30
N ASN A 390 4.62 -20.68 -20.24
CA ASN A 390 4.84 -21.92 -19.51
C ASN A 390 4.39 -23.14 -20.35
N SER A 391 5.34 -24.01 -20.69
CA SER A 391 5.16 -25.23 -21.48
C SER A 391 4.55 -26.41 -20.70
N GLY A 392 4.50 -26.31 -19.37
CA GLY A 392 4.11 -27.39 -18.46
C GLY A 392 5.14 -28.51 -18.30
N ILE A 393 6.33 -28.38 -18.91
CA ILE A 393 7.41 -29.37 -18.80
C ILE A 393 8.30 -29.03 -17.59
N PRO A 394 8.35 -29.87 -16.54
CA PRO A 394 9.18 -29.60 -15.36
C PRO A 394 10.65 -29.41 -15.71
N GLY A 395 11.25 -28.32 -15.22
CA GLY A 395 12.64 -27.93 -15.50
C GLY A 395 12.85 -27.23 -16.85
N CYS A 396 11.80 -27.15 -17.67
CA CYS A 396 11.76 -26.63 -19.04
C CYS A 396 10.52 -25.75 -19.30
N GLU A 397 9.99 -25.16 -18.22
CA GLU A 397 8.80 -24.31 -18.18
C GLU A 397 8.81 -23.24 -19.27
N TYR A 398 9.95 -22.61 -19.58
CA TYR A 398 10.03 -21.54 -20.58
C TYR A 398 10.90 -21.90 -21.80
N GLY A 399 11.12 -23.20 -22.02
CA GLY A 399 11.93 -23.71 -23.12
C GLY A 399 13.43 -23.81 -22.81
N ASP A 400 14.28 -23.54 -23.80
CA ASP A 400 15.73 -23.55 -23.62
C ASP A 400 16.15 -22.42 -22.65
N LYS A 401 16.95 -22.75 -21.64
CA LYS A 401 17.48 -21.78 -20.66
C LYS A 401 18.68 -21.00 -21.18
N SER A 402 19.28 -21.46 -22.28
CA SER A 402 20.46 -20.85 -22.87
C SER A 402 20.30 -20.71 -24.38
N SER A 403 20.58 -19.52 -24.90
CA SER A 403 20.69 -19.29 -26.34
C SER A 403 21.88 -20.04 -26.95
N ALA A 404 22.84 -20.51 -26.14
CA ALA A 404 23.99 -21.26 -26.62
C ALA A 404 23.64 -22.69 -27.06
N CYS A 405 22.43 -23.19 -26.81
CA CYS A 405 22.02 -24.53 -27.20
C CYS A 405 22.15 -24.78 -28.72
N VAL A 406 21.97 -23.75 -29.54
CA VAL A 406 22.10 -23.84 -31.00
C VAL A 406 23.54 -23.74 -31.51
N LEU A 407 24.50 -23.40 -30.65
CA LEU A 407 25.92 -23.33 -31.00
C LEU A 407 26.58 -24.72 -31.07
N PHE A 408 25.92 -25.74 -30.53
CA PHE A 408 26.39 -27.13 -30.51
C PHE A 408 25.41 -28.03 -31.26
N THR A 409 25.92 -29.15 -31.79
CA THR A 409 25.02 -30.17 -32.34
C THR A 409 24.23 -30.86 -31.23
N GLN A 410 23.03 -31.36 -31.53
CA GLN A 410 22.22 -32.11 -30.57
C GLN A 410 23.00 -33.28 -29.94
N ALA A 411 23.85 -33.97 -30.72
CA ALA A 411 24.66 -35.08 -30.21
C ALA A 411 25.66 -34.66 -29.12
N GLN A 412 26.15 -33.42 -29.16
CA GLN A 412 27.09 -32.88 -28.18
C GLN A 412 26.40 -32.42 -26.90
N VAL A 413 25.22 -31.81 -27.00
CA VAL A 413 24.58 -31.11 -25.87
C VAL A 413 23.47 -31.92 -25.21
N CYS A 414 22.69 -32.68 -26.00
CA CYS A 414 21.49 -33.34 -25.51
C CYS A 414 21.72 -34.54 -24.58
N PRO A 415 22.82 -35.31 -24.65
CA PRO A 415 23.08 -36.36 -23.66
C PRO A 415 23.14 -35.83 -22.21
N ILE A 416 23.56 -34.58 -22.02
CA ILE A 416 23.74 -33.97 -20.69
C ILE A 416 22.59 -33.01 -20.35
N TYR A 417 22.13 -32.21 -21.32
CA TYR A 417 21.34 -31.02 -21.05
C TYR A 417 19.88 -31.08 -21.52
N LYS A 418 19.40 -32.24 -22.00
CA LYS A 418 18.08 -32.39 -22.63
C LYS A 418 16.90 -31.94 -21.76
N ASN A 419 16.99 -32.07 -20.44
CA ASN A 419 15.91 -31.70 -19.50
C ASN A 419 16.31 -30.57 -18.52
N THR A 420 17.44 -29.90 -18.77
CA THR A 420 17.99 -28.94 -17.80
C THR A 420 18.34 -27.59 -18.40
N LEU A 421 18.96 -27.55 -19.58
CA LEU A 421 19.41 -26.32 -20.23
C LEU A 421 18.87 -26.16 -21.67
N CYS A 422 18.86 -27.25 -22.45
CA CYS A 422 18.54 -27.24 -23.88
C CYS A 422 17.26 -28.03 -24.18
N CYS A 423 16.21 -27.74 -23.41
CA CYS A 423 14.92 -28.40 -23.43
C CYS A 423 14.25 -28.51 -24.80
N ASN A 424 13.98 -27.38 -25.45
CA ASN A 424 13.33 -27.33 -26.75
C ASN A 424 14.28 -27.85 -27.84
N TYR A 425 15.54 -27.44 -27.80
CA TYR A 425 16.54 -27.89 -28.76
C TYR A 425 16.71 -29.41 -28.77
N CYS A 426 16.61 -30.07 -27.61
CA CYS A 426 16.80 -31.50 -27.44
C CYS A 426 15.52 -32.33 -27.38
N ARG A 427 14.35 -31.71 -27.56
CA ARG A 427 13.03 -32.36 -27.35
C ARG A 427 12.91 -33.70 -28.09
N ASN A 428 13.34 -33.73 -29.35
CA ASN A 428 13.25 -34.90 -30.22
C ASN A 428 14.57 -35.67 -30.36
N TYR A 429 15.59 -35.32 -29.57
CA TYR A 429 16.86 -36.02 -29.65
C TYR A 429 16.72 -37.44 -29.10
N VAL A 430 16.97 -38.43 -29.96
CA VAL A 430 17.15 -39.83 -29.59
C VAL A 430 18.63 -40.12 -29.72
N GLY A 431 19.30 -40.33 -28.58
CA GLY A 431 20.70 -40.72 -28.59
C GLY A 431 20.88 -41.97 -29.45
N ARG A 432 21.96 -42.04 -30.22
CA ARG A 432 22.38 -43.32 -30.79
C ARG A 432 22.48 -44.28 -29.62
N ARG A 433 21.65 -45.32 -29.60
CA ARG A 433 21.70 -46.37 -28.57
C ARG A 433 23.17 -46.69 -28.38
N SER A 434 23.66 -46.64 -27.14
CA SER A 434 24.82 -47.42 -26.77
C SER A 434 24.55 -48.79 -27.36
N VAL A 435 25.26 -49.12 -28.45
CA VAL A 435 25.21 -50.44 -29.03
C VAL A 435 25.50 -51.36 -27.83
N PRO A 436 24.60 -52.31 -27.49
CA PRO A 436 24.92 -53.27 -26.45
C PRO A 436 26.30 -53.84 -26.79
N GLU A 437 27.24 -53.80 -25.84
CA GLU A 437 28.51 -54.52 -25.96
C GLU A 437 28.17 -56.00 -26.22
N GLY A 438 28.11 -56.38 -27.49
CA GLY A 438 27.51 -57.65 -27.87
C GLY A 438 27.32 -57.75 -29.37
N GLY A 439 28.41 -57.99 -30.09
CA GLY A 439 28.37 -58.45 -31.47
C GLY A 439 29.23 -57.66 -32.44
N TYR A 440 30.54 -57.56 -32.18
CA TYR A 440 31.48 -57.54 -33.30
C TYR A 440 31.79 -58.99 -33.67
N PRO A 441 31.54 -59.43 -34.92
CA PRO A 441 32.15 -60.66 -35.40
C PRO A 441 33.67 -60.48 -35.39
N GLU A 442 34.32 -61.44 -34.74
CA GLU A 442 35.76 -61.61 -34.67
C GLU A 442 36.36 -61.57 -36.08
N LEU A 443 37.04 -60.47 -36.42
CA LEU A 443 37.85 -60.38 -37.62
C LEU A 443 39.23 -60.95 -37.31
N THR A 444 39.52 -62.08 -37.95
CA THR A 444 40.82 -62.78 -37.98
C THR A 444 41.97 -61.84 -38.36
N PRO A 445 43.16 -62.01 -37.76
CA PRO A 445 44.30 -61.13 -37.99
C PRO A 445 45.01 -61.42 -39.31
N SER A 446 45.48 -60.36 -39.97
CA SER A 446 46.45 -60.38 -41.08
C SER A 446 47.57 -59.37 -40.81
N PRO A 447 48.76 -59.52 -41.43
CA PRO A 447 50.02 -59.45 -40.71
C PRO A 447 50.60 -58.05 -40.59
N GLN A 448 51.48 -57.95 -39.60
CA GLN A 448 52.32 -56.82 -39.22
C GLN A 448 52.96 -56.09 -40.42
N GLN A 449 52.87 -54.76 -40.43
CA GLN A 449 53.88 -53.91 -41.01
C GLN A 449 54.37 -52.88 -39.99
N ASN A 450 55.67 -52.94 -39.77
CA ASN A 450 56.50 -52.01 -39.01
C ASN A 450 56.28 -50.56 -39.43
N VAL A 451 56.06 -49.67 -38.45
CA VAL A 451 56.52 -48.28 -38.56
C VAL A 451 57.14 -47.84 -37.23
N THR A 452 58.26 -47.17 -37.42
CA THR A 452 59.37 -46.76 -36.56
C THR A 452 59.03 -45.74 -35.46
N GLU A 453 59.87 -45.82 -34.42
CA GLU A 453 60.09 -44.97 -33.24
C GLU A 453 60.19 -43.43 -33.47
N VAL A 454 59.52 -42.59 -32.65
CA VAL A 454 60.06 -41.70 -31.54
C VAL A 454 60.24 -40.22 -32.00
N PRO A 455 60.23 -39.15 -31.16
CA PRO A 455 60.11 -39.05 -29.68
C PRO A 455 59.02 -38.10 -29.10
N VAL A 456 58.86 -38.29 -27.79
CA VAL A 456 58.22 -37.47 -26.76
C VAL A 456 59.16 -36.36 -26.27
N VAL A 457 58.67 -35.11 -26.19
CA VAL A 457 59.04 -34.01 -25.23
C VAL A 457 57.92 -32.97 -25.35
N GLY A 458 57.31 -32.32 -24.35
CA GLY A 458 57.45 -32.26 -22.90
C GLY A 458 56.54 -31.12 -22.39
N ASP A 459 55.92 -31.34 -21.23
CA ASP A 459 55.82 -30.43 -20.08
C ASP A 459 55.16 -29.01 -20.13
N TYR A 460 54.18 -28.91 -19.22
CA TYR A 460 54.07 -27.94 -18.11
C TYR A 460 53.07 -26.76 -18.11
N LEU A 461 52.37 -26.76 -16.96
CA LEU A 461 51.38 -25.86 -16.40
C LEU A 461 51.90 -24.46 -16.01
N GLN A 462 50.93 -23.55 -15.85
CA GLN A 462 50.80 -22.39 -14.93
C GLN A 462 50.45 -21.11 -15.74
N GLY A 463 49.39 -20.34 -15.48
CA GLY A 463 48.75 -19.99 -14.22
C GLY A 463 49.31 -18.67 -13.69
N LYS A 464 48.61 -17.53 -13.90
CA LYS A 464 48.60 -16.41 -12.94
C LYS A 464 47.60 -15.31 -13.27
N ARG A 465 46.78 -15.03 -12.26
CA ARG A 465 46.04 -13.78 -12.02
C ARG A 465 47.02 -12.62 -11.85
N ARG A 466 46.62 -11.43 -12.32
CA ARG A 466 46.47 -10.23 -11.50
C ARG A 466 45.31 -9.41 -12.05
#